data_AF-A0A316DZY8-F1
#
_entry.id   AF-A0A316DZY8-F1
#
_cell.length_a   1.000
_cell.length_b   1.000
_cell.length_c   1.000
_cell.angle_alpha   90.00
_cell.angle_beta   90.00
_cell.angle_gamma   90.00
#
_symmetry.space_group_name_H-M   'P 1'
#
loop_
_entity.id
_entity.type
_entity.pdbx_description
1 polymer ?
#
loop_
_entity_poly.entity_id
_entity_poly.type
_entity_poly.pdbx_seq_one_letter_code
_entity_poly.pdbx_strand_id
1 'polypeptide(L)' 'MLTSHIQYITDTTGRKLVQIPIEDWNSLQEKFSKYEQLLKVKRDLKASFGEIKKMQQGKLKKISLKEAFNV' A
#
# COMPACT_ATOMS: atom_id res chain seq x y z
N MET A 1 22.48 8.06 6.82
CA MET A 1 22.48 6.57 6.77
C MET A 1 21.82 6.09 8.05
N LEU A 2 20.94 5.09 7.99
CA LEU A 2 20.41 4.42 9.18
C LEU A 2 21.54 3.54 9.75
N THR A 3 22.25 4.01 10.76
CA THR A 3 23.10 3.15 11.59
C THR A 3 22.20 2.37 12.54
N SER A 4 21.43 1.43 11.99
CA SER A 4 20.52 0.65 12.83
C SER A 4 21.30 -0.34 13.67
N HIS A 5 21.37 -0.05 14.96
CA HIS A 5 21.84 -0.97 15.99
C HIS A 5 20.78 -2.05 16.22
N ILE A 6 20.58 -2.91 15.22
CA ILE A 6 19.68 -4.05 15.30
C ILE A 6 20.32 -5.10 16.19
N GLN A 7 19.63 -5.48 17.26
CA GLN A 7 20.04 -6.55 18.15
C GLN A 7 19.03 -7.69 18.11
N TYR A 8 19.52 -8.91 18.28
CA TYR A 8 18.68 -10.09 18.40
C TYR A 8 18.73 -10.55 19.84
N ILE A 9 17.59 -10.54 20.51
CA ILE A 9 17.47 -11.02 21.89
C ILE A 9 16.61 -12.27 21.92
N THR A 10 16.78 -13.10 22.95
CA THR A 10 15.93 -14.27 23.18
C THR A 10 15.11 -14.02 24.43
N ASP A 11 13.79 -14.16 24.34
CA ASP A 11 12.90 -13.98 25.49
C ASP A 11 12.99 -15.16 26.47
N THR A 12 12.30 -15.04 27.60
CA THR A 12 12.26 -16.07 28.66
C THR A 12 11.64 -17.40 28.21
N THR A 13 10.94 -17.41 27.07
CA THR A 13 10.34 -18.60 26.46
C THR A 13 11.21 -19.21 25.35
N GLY A 14 12.38 -18.63 25.07
CA GLY A 14 13.29 -19.06 24.00
C GLY A 14 12.98 -18.47 22.62
N ARG A 15 12.04 -17.50 22.51
CA ARG A 15 11.72 -16.87 21.21
C ARG A 15 12.72 -15.79 20.88
N LYS A 16 13.15 -15.76 19.62
CA LYS A 16 14.01 -14.69 19.08
C LYS A 16 13.19 -13.44 18.79
N LEU A 17 13.62 -12.32 19.34
CA LEU A 17 13.04 -11.00 19.13
C LEU A 17 14.09 -10.08 18.51
N VAL A 18 13.63 -9.14 17.69
CA VAL A 18 14.47 -8.11 17.09
C VAL A 18 14.26 -6.82 17.87
N GLN A 19 15.34 -6.30 18.44
CA GLN A 19 15.36 -5.02 19.13
C GLN A 19 16.02 -3.98 18.23
N ILE A 20 15.38 -2.83 18.11
CA ILE A 20 15.86 -1.67 17.35
C ILE A 20 15.53 -0.39 18.11
N PRO A 21 16.26 0.71 17.89
CA PRO A 21 15.87 2.02 18.37
C PRO A 21 14.47 2.40 17.89
N ILE A 22 13.71 3.10 18.73
CA ILE A 22 12.32 3.44 18.41
C ILE A 22 12.23 4.44 17.25
N GLU A 23 13.23 5.31 17.12
CA GLU A 23 13.35 6.28 16.03
C GLU A 23 13.52 5.58 14.68
N ASP A 24 14.35 4.53 14.65
CA ASP A 24 14.58 3.70 13.47
C ASP A 24 13.32 2.91 13.10
N TRP A 25 12.60 2.38 14.09
CA TRP A 25 11.31 1.71 13.88
C TRP A 25 10.28 2.65 13.26
N ASN A 26 10.13 3.84 13.83
CA ASN A 26 9.20 4.85 13.33
C ASN A 26 9.54 5.25 11.89
N SER A 27 10.83 5.46 11.60
CA SER A 27 11.28 5.75 10.23
C SER A 27 10.97 4.60 9.26
N LEU A 28 11.14 3.35 9.69
CA LEU A 28 10.79 2.17 8.90
C LEU A 28 9.28 2.12 8.63
N GLN A 29 8.45 2.35 9.65
CA GLN A 29 6.99 2.36 9.52
C GLN A 29 6.52 3.45 8.55
N GLU A 30 7.08 4.66 8.62
CA GLU A 30 6.74 5.74 7.69
C GLU A 30 7.08 5.39 6.24
N LYS A 31 8.27 4.80 6.00
CA LYS A 31 8.68 4.37 4.67
C LYS A 31 7.76 3.28 4.13
N PHE A 32 7.41 2.31 4.98
CA PHE A 32 6.53 1.22 4.60
C PHE A 32 5.12 1.74 4.25
N SER A 33 4.56 2.64 5.06
CA SER A 33 3.27 3.28 4.80
C SER A 33 3.26 4.04 3.47
N LYS A 34 4.31 4.82 3.17
CA LYS A 34 4.45 5.51 1.87
C LYS A 34 4.48 4.52 0.70
N TYR A 35 5.16 3.39 0.86
CA TYR A 35 5.22 2.36 -0.17
C TYR A 35 3.86 1.69 -0.40
N GLU A 36 3.14 1.35 0.66
CA GLU A 36 1.78 0.81 0.57
C GLU A 36 0.81 1.77 -0.14
N GLN A 37 0.87 3.06 0.20
CA GLN A 37 0.07 4.09 -0.46
C GLN A 37 0.38 4.18 -1.96
N LEU A 38 1.67 4.15 -2.33
CA LEU A 38 2.08 4.17 -3.72
C LEU A 38 1.60 2.92 -4.49
N LEU A 39 1.69 1.74 -3.87
CA LEU A 39 1.17 0.50 -4.44
C LEU A 39 -0.35 0.56 -4.65
N LYS A 40 -1.09 1.12 -3.69
CA LYS A 40 -2.53 1.33 -3.80
C LYS A 40 -2.86 2.23 -4.99
N VAL A 41 -2.24 3.41 -5.08
CA VAL A 41 -2.45 4.34 -6.21
C VAL A 41 -2.14 3.68 -7.54
N LYS A 42 -1.03 2.95 -7.65
CA LYS A 42 -0.65 2.22 -8.87
C LYS A 42 -1.70 1.18 -9.27
N ARG A 43 -2.23 0.42 -8.30
CA ARG A 43 -3.27 -0.59 -8.54
C ARG A 43 -4.56 0.07 -9.01
N ASP A 44 -4.97 1.13 -8.33
CA ASP A 44 -6.22 1.83 -8.62
C ASP A 44 -6.16 2.47 -10.01
N LEU A 45 -5.03 3.12 -10.38
CA LEU A 45 -4.79 3.62 -11.74
C LEU A 45 -4.86 2.51 -12.80
N LYS A 46 -4.22 1.36 -12.55
CA LYS A 46 -4.26 0.22 -13.47
C LYS A 46 -5.68 -0.29 -13.68
N ALA A 47 -6.49 -0.34 -12.62
CA ALA A 47 -7.90 -0.72 -12.71
C ALA A 47 -8.70 0.28 -13.56
N SER A 48 -8.58 1.58 -13.27
CA SER A 48 -9.28 2.65 -14.02
C SER A 48 -8.90 2.66 -15.50
N PHE A 49 -7.61 2.49 -15.85
CA PHE A 49 -7.20 2.36 -17.25
C PHE A 49 -7.80 1.12 -17.93
N GLY A 50 -7.91 0.00 -17.20
CA GLY A 50 -8.58 -1.20 -17.67
C GLY A 50 -10.06 -0.97 -17.96
N GLU A 51 -10.76 -0.23 -17.11
CA GLU A 51 -12.16 0.17 -17.32
C GLU A 51 -12.32 1.08 -18.53
N ILE A 52 -11.51 2.13 -18.65
CA ILE A 52 -11.54 3.03 -19.82
C ILE A 52 -11.33 2.23 -21.11
N LYS A 53 -10.37 1.30 -21.13
CA LYS A 53 -10.14 0.45 -22.31
C LYS A 53 -11.36 -0.42 -22.64
N LYS A 54 -12.04 -0.98 -21.64
CA LYS A 54 -13.28 -1.75 -21.86
C LYS A 54 -14.42 -0.85 -22.35
N MET A 55 -14.51 0.40 -21.87
CA MET A 55 -15.48 1.39 -22.37
C MET A 55 -15.23 1.72 -23.84
N GLN A 56 -13.97 2.00 -24.21
CA GLN A 56 -13.56 2.27 -25.59
C GLN A 56 -13.86 1.08 -26.52
N GLN A 57 -13.72 -0.15 -26.02
CA GLN A 57 -14.06 -1.37 -26.76
C GLN A 57 -15.58 -1.66 -26.82
N GLY A 58 -16.43 -0.83 -26.23
CA GLY A 58 -17.87 -1.06 -26.14
C GLY A 58 -18.26 -2.26 -25.26
N LYS A 59 -17.33 -2.77 -24.44
CA LYS A 59 -17.52 -3.96 -23.57
C LYS A 59 -18.10 -3.63 -22.20
N LEU A 60 -18.30 -2.33 -21.91
CA LEU A 60 -19.00 -1.88 -20.71
C LEU A 60 -20.33 -1.26 -21.11
N LYS A 61 -21.36 -1.56 -20.32
CA LYS A 61 -22.69 -0.97 -20.49
C LYS A 61 -22.55 0.54 -20.34
N LYS A 62 -23.02 1.30 -21.34
CA LYS A 62 -23.12 2.75 -21.26
C LYS A 62 -24.10 3.06 -20.13
N ILE A 63 -23.62 3.74 -19.10
CA ILE A 63 -24.46 4.33 -18.06
C ILE A 63 -24.46 5.85 -18.26
N SER A 64 -25.59 6.49 -18.03
CA SER A 64 -25.70 7.95 -18.02
C SER A 64 -25.00 8.53 -16.79
N LEU A 65 -24.63 9.82 -16.85
CA LEU A 65 -24.06 10.54 -15.70
C LEU A 65 -25.01 10.51 -14.48
N LYS A 66 -26.33 10.61 -14.71
CA LYS A 66 -27.34 10.49 -13.64
C LYS A 66 -27.28 9.14 -12.92
N GLU A 67 -27.18 8.06 -13.69
CA GLU A 67 -27.06 6.70 -13.14
C GLU A 67 -25.73 6.48 -12.42
N ALA A 68 -24.65 7.12 -12.86
CA ALA A 68 -23.33 6.99 -12.23
C ALA A 68 -23.24 7.74 -10.88
N PHE A 69 -23.93 8.87 -10.76
CA PHE A 69 -23.86 9.72 -9.57
C PHE A 69 -25.04 9.57 -8.60
N ASN A 70 -26.07 8.77 -8.92
CA ASN A 70 -27.32 8.70 -8.14
C ASN A 70 -27.90 10.10 -7.86
N VAL A 71 -27.89 10.98 -8.87
CA VAL A 71 -28.41 12.35 -8.84
C VAL A 71 -29.49 12.52 -9.90
#